data_AF-A0A918DW81-F1
#
_entry.id   AF-A0A918DW81-F1
#
_cell.length_a   1.000
_cell.length_b   1.000
_cell.length_c   1.000
_cell.angle_alpha   90.00
_cell.angle_beta   90.00
_cell.angle_gamma   90.00
#
_symmetry.space_group_name_H-M   'P 1'
#
loop_
_entity.id
_entity.type
_entity.pdbx_description
1 polymer ?
#
loop_
_entity_poly.entity_id
_entity_poly.type
_entity_poly.pdbx_seq_one_letter_code
_entity_poly.pdbx_strand_id
1 'polypeptide(L)'
;MSVAGGRLAVMVPWTLSDIERALRSSWTADICSPDDLPQWHPGNPARGQCDITALVVHDLLGGELILGEVHVNGVRRGHHWWNRLSTEVEIDLTREQFEPDEVVTNARLIERPRGPLGRREREYEELRRRIADLLGPLPRRMSGHLV
;
A
#
# COMPACT_ATOMS: atom_id res chain seq x y z
N MET A 1 -12.00 44.41 -6.84
CA MET A 1 -12.45 43.06 -6.45
C MET A 1 -11.67 42.07 -7.30
N SER A 2 -10.78 41.28 -6.70
CA SER A 2 -9.92 40.34 -7.42
C SER A 2 -10.61 38.97 -7.47
N VAL A 3 -10.81 38.45 -8.68
CA VAL A 3 -11.35 37.11 -8.90
C VAL A 3 -10.19 36.13 -8.67
N ALA A 4 -10.28 35.32 -7.62
CA ALA A 4 -9.33 34.25 -7.38
C ALA A 4 -9.45 33.21 -8.50
N GLY A 5 -8.49 33.24 -9.43
CA GLY A 5 -8.33 32.21 -10.45
C GLY A 5 -7.95 30.90 -9.79
N GLY A 6 -8.94 30.06 -9.51
CA GLY A 6 -8.70 28.67 -9.15
C GLY A 6 -7.99 27.99 -10.32
N ARG A 7 -6.70 27.66 -10.14
CA ARG A 7 -6.03 26.69 -11.01
C ARG A 7 -6.81 25.39 -10.86
N LEU A 8 -7.61 25.04 -11.88
CA LEU A 8 -8.00 23.66 -12.10
C LEU A 8 -6.69 22.88 -12.17
N ALA A 9 -6.42 22.07 -11.15
CA ALA A 9 -5.35 21.09 -11.21
C ALA A 9 -5.69 20.20 -12.40
N VAL A 10 -4.92 20.31 -13.48
CA VAL A 10 -5.00 19.36 -14.58
C VAL A 10 -4.61 18.02 -13.97
N MET A 11 -5.59 17.16 -13.68
CA MET A 11 -5.32 15.81 -13.23
C MET A 11 -4.75 15.07 -14.42
N VAL A 12 -3.43 14.94 -14.44
CA VAL A 12 -2.74 14.08 -15.40
C VAL A 12 -3.19 12.65 -15.09
N PRO A 13 -3.77 11.92 -16.06
CA PRO A 13 -4.13 10.53 -15.84
C PRO A 13 -2.87 9.71 -15.56
N TRP A 14 -2.91 8.86 -14.55
CA TRP A 14 -1.81 7.95 -14.23
C TRP A 14 -2.01 6.60 -14.92
N THR A 15 -0.91 6.00 -15.37
CA THR A 15 -0.90 4.59 -15.73
C THR A 15 -0.67 3.72 -14.50
N LEU A 16 -0.98 2.42 -14.58
CA LEU A 16 -0.63 1.47 -13.50
C LEU A 16 0.89 1.41 -13.27
N SER A 17 1.68 1.52 -14.34
CA SER A 17 3.14 1.58 -14.25
C SER A 17 3.64 2.84 -13.56
N ASP A 18 2.90 3.96 -13.64
CA ASP A 18 3.24 5.17 -12.87
C ASP A 18 3.05 4.95 -11.38
N ILE A 19 1.93 4.34 -10.99
CA ILE A 19 1.61 4.01 -9.60
C ILE A 19 2.64 3.01 -9.05
N GLU A 20 2.90 1.92 -9.78
CA GLU A 20 3.89 0.93 -9.38
C GLU A 20 5.28 1.56 -9.19
N ARG A 21 5.74 2.35 -10.16
CA ARG A 21 7.05 3.00 -10.07
C ARG A 21 7.13 3.93 -8.88
N ALA A 22 6.09 4.73 -8.64
CA ALA A 22 6.05 5.66 -7.52
C ALA A 22 6.10 4.93 -6.16
N LEU A 23 5.37 3.82 -6.02
CA LEU A 23 5.43 2.96 -4.83
C LEU A 23 6.82 2.38 -4.63
N ARG A 24 7.38 1.72 -5.65
CA ARG A 24 8.72 1.10 -5.61
C ARG A 24 9.81 2.11 -5.27
N SER A 25 9.77 3.31 -5.85
CA SER A 25 10.72 4.39 -5.56
C SER A 25 10.57 5.00 -4.16
N SER A 26 9.44 4.78 -3.50
CA SER A 26 9.14 5.36 -2.19
C SER A 26 9.49 4.43 -1.02
N TRP A 27 9.72 3.14 -1.26
CA TRP A 27 10.04 2.17 -0.22
C TRP A 27 11.46 2.33 0.30
N THR A 28 11.57 2.47 1.62
CA THR A 28 12.83 2.63 2.34
C THR A 28 12.71 2.05 3.74
N ALA A 29 13.84 1.86 4.41
CA ALA A 29 13.91 1.32 5.76
C ALA A 29 13.08 2.13 6.79
N ASP A 30 13.01 3.46 6.67
CA ASP A 30 12.34 4.32 7.66
C ASP A 30 10.81 4.25 7.65
N ILE A 31 10.21 3.61 6.63
CA ILE A 31 8.77 3.30 6.58
C ILE A 31 8.46 1.81 6.60
N CYS A 32 9.50 0.95 6.62
CA CYS A 32 9.36 -0.48 6.79
C CYS A 32 8.64 -0.81 8.10
N SER A 33 7.82 -1.85 8.09
CA SER A 33 7.25 -2.43 9.31
C SER A 33 8.37 -2.71 10.31
N PRO A 34 8.25 -2.27 11.58
CA PRO A 34 9.27 -2.53 12.60
C PRO A 34 9.55 -4.03 12.79
N ASP A 35 8.54 -4.88 12.56
CA ASP A 35 8.64 -6.32 12.71
C ASP A 35 9.52 -6.96 11.61
N ASP A 36 9.58 -6.32 10.43
CA ASP A 36 10.29 -6.80 9.23
C ASP A 36 11.59 -6.03 8.95
N LEU A 37 11.83 -4.93 9.68
CA LEU A 37 13.01 -4.08 9.53
C LEU A 37 14.34 -4.87 9.63
N PRO A 38 14.50 -5.88 10.50
CA PRO A 38 15.74 -6.67 10.55
C PRO A 38 16.02 -7.46 9.26
N GLN A 39 15.01 -7.74 8.44
CA GLN A 39 15.12 -8.45 7.16
C GLN A 39 15.10 -7.50 5.95
N TRP A 40 14.87 -6.20 6.17
CA TRP A 40 14.86 -5.22 5.09
C TRP A 40 16.28 -4.92 4.60
N HIS A 41 16.45 -4.83 3.27
CA HIS A 41 17.68 -4.36 2.66
C HIS A 41 17.40 -3.75 1.27
N PRO A 42 18.31 -2.95 0.68
CA PRO A 42 18.08 -2.31 -0.62
C PRO A 42 17.82 -3.28 -1.80
N GLY A 43 18.22 -4.54 -1.66
CA GLY A 43 17.94 -5.59 -2.65
C GLY A 43 16.53 -6.20 -2.54
N ASN A 44 15.84 -5.95 -1.42
CA ASN A 44 14.45 -6.33 -1.18
C ASN A 44 13.70 -5.17 -0.50
N PRO A 45 13.45 -4.07 -1.22
CA PRO A 45 12.83 -2.88 -0.63
C PRO A 45 11.36 -3.08 -0.27
N ALA A 46 10.69 -4.09 -0.84
CA ALA A 46 9.28 -4.40 -0.60
C ALA A 46 9.01 -5.01 0.79
N ARG A 47 10.05 -5.57 1.45
CA ARG A 47 9.97 -6.16 2.78
C ARG A 47 9.31 -5.19 3.78
N GLY A 48 8.24 -5.64 4.44
CA GLY A 48 7.54 -4.86 5.46
C GLY A 48 6.78 -3.63 4.94
N GLN A 49 6.48 -3.57 3.63
CA GLN A 49 5.73 -2.46 3.02
C GLN A 49 4.30 -2.83 2.63
N CYS A 50 3.90 -4.09 2.79
CA CYS A 50 2.66 -4.63 2.21
C CYS A 50 1.39 -3.91 2.70
N ASP A 51 1.27 -3.66 4.00
CA ASP A 51 0.09 -3.05 4.62
C ASP A 51 -0.17 -1.62 4.10
N ILE A 52 0.82 -0.74 4.22
CA ILE A 52 0.71 0.65 3.80
C ILE A 52 0.60 0.77 2.28
N THR A 53 1.25 -0.13 1.52
CA THR A 53 1.13 -0.20 0.06
C THR A 53 -0.28 -0.58 -0.36
N ALA A 54 -0.84 -1.65 0.21
CA ALA A 54 -2.18 -2.11 -0.11
C ALA A 54 -3.25 -1.06 0.24
N LEU A 55 -3.06 -0.32 1.33
CA LEU A 55 -3.94 0.79 1.71
C LEU A 55 -3.86 1.95 0.71
N VAL A 56 -2.66 2.34 0.27
CA VAL A 56 -2.52 3.39 -0.74
C VAL A 56 -3.17 2.95 -2.05
N VAL A 57 -2.88 1.74 -2.54
CA VAL A 57 -3.47 1.21 -3.78
C VAL A 57 -5.00 1.19 -3.68
N HIS A 58 -5.55 0.73 -2.56
CA HIS A 58 -6.99 0.77 -2.31
C HIS A 58 -7.53 2.21 -2.36
N ASP A 59 -6.85 3.19 -1.78
CA ASP A 59 -7.30 4.59 -1.82
C ASP A 59 -7.20 5.23 -3.20
N LEU A 60 -6.33 4.73 -4.08
CA LEU A 60 -6.18 5.22 -5.45
C LEU A 60 -7.16 4.55 -6.42
N LEU A 61 -7.38 3.24 -6.28
CA LEU A 61 -8.05 2.40 -7.26
C LEU A 61 -9.36 1.77 -6.76
N GLY A 62 -9.66 1.88 -5.47
CA GLY A 62 -10.75 1.17 -4.83
C GLY A 62 -10.48 -0.34 -4.75
N GLY A 63 -11.55 -1.13 -4.89
CA GLY A 63 -11.49 -2.59 -4.77
C GLY A 63 -11.55 -3.06 -3.32
N GLU A 64 -11.04 -4.26 -3.08
CA GLU A 64 -11.05 -4.93 -1.79
C GLU A 64 -9.62 -5.09 -1.27
N LEU A 65 -9.49 -5.15 0.06
CA LEU A 65 -8.25 -5.51 0.74
C LEU A 65 -8.31 -6.98 1.14
N ILE A 66 -7.22 -7.70 0.86
CA ILE A 66 -7.04 -9.08 1.26
C ILE A 66 -5.93 -9.17 2.31
N LEU A 67 -6.17 -9.97 3.34
CA LEU A 67 -5.23 -10.32 4.38
C LEU A 67 -4.92 -11.81 4.31
N GLY A 68 -3.66 -12.17 4.13
CA GLY A 68 -3.16 -13.54 4.25
C GLY A 68 -2.27 -13.73 5.47
N GLU A 69 -2.10 -14.98 5.89
CA GLU A 69 -1.17 -15.38 6.94
C GLU A 69 0.15 -15.82 6.32
N VAL A 70 1.26 -15.24 6.78
CA VAL A 70 2.62 -15.61 6.33
C VAL A 70 3.15 -16.71 7.23
N HIS A 71 3.47 -17.85 6.64
CA HIS A 71 4.02 -19.03 7.33
C HIS A 71 5.44 -19.30 6.87
N VAL A 72 6.31 -19.65 7.82
CA VAL A 72 7.68 -20.10 7.56
C VAL A 72 7.86 -21.45 8.23
N ASN A 73 8.18 -22.48 7.45
CA ASN A 73 8.27 -23.86 7.94
C ASN A 73 7.02 -24.31 8.74
N GLY A 74 5.83 -23.91 8.26
CA GLY A 74 4.54 -24.23 8.89
C GLY A 74 4.18 -23.40 10.12
N VAL A 75 5.04 -22.46 10.55
CA VAL A 75 4.79 -21.58 11.70
C VAL A 75 4.36 -20.19 11.22
N ARG A 76 3.24 -19.68 11.72
CA ARG A 76 2.77 -18.32 11.41
C ARG A 76 3.71 -17.25 11.98
N ARG A 77 4.17 -16.36 11.11
CA ARG A 77 5.10 -15.27 11.43
C ARG A 77 4.49 -13.88 11.31
N GLY A 78 3.51 -13.71 10.43
CA GLY A 78 2.92 -12.40 10.22
C GLY A 78 1.71 -12.45 9.31
N HIS A 79 1.43 -11.30 8.71
CA HIS A 79 0.38 -11.17 7.71
C HIS A 79 0.92 -10.51 6.45
N HIS A 80 0.24 -10.78 5.35
CA HIS A 80 0.46 -10.13 4.08
C HIS A 80 -0.81 -9.43 3.62
N TRP A 81 -0.66 -8.25 3.02
CA TRP A 81 -1.77 -7.45 2.52
C TRP A 81 -1.61 -7.23 1.02
N TRP A 82 -2.69 -7.39 0.27
CA TRP A 82 -2.75 -7.06 -1.16
C TRP A 82 -4.18 -6.66 -1.56
N ASN A 83 -4.36 -6.33 -2.84
CA ASN A 83 -5.62 -5.80 -3.34
C ASN A 83 -6.27 -6.75 -4.35
N ARG A 84 -7.60 -6.76 -4.35
CA ARG A 84 -8.40 -7.30 -5.45
C ARG A 84 -9.26 -6.20 -6.04
N LEU A 85 -9.10 -5.93 -7.33
CA LEU A 85 -9.89 -4.94 -8.04
C LEU A 85 -11.31 -5.48 -8.31
N SER A 86 -12.25 -4.59 -8.63
CA SER A 86 -13.66 -4.95 -8.91
C SER A 86 -13.85 -5.93 -10.07
N THR A 87 -12.82 -6.16 -10.88
CA THR A 87 -12.78 -7.15 -11.96
C THR A 87 -12.27 -8.52 -11.51
N GLU A 88 -12.20 -8.79 -10.20
CA GLU A 88 -11.60 -9.99 -9.59
C GLU A 88 -10.09 -10.15 -9.89
N VAL A 89 -9.44 -9.12 -10.42
CA VAL A 89 -8.00 -9.12 -10.68
C VAL A 89 -7.27 -8.77 -9.39
N GLU A 90 -6.41 -9.67 -8.92
CA GLU A 90 -5.55 -9.44 -7.77
C GLU A 90 -4.25 -8.72 -8.17
N ILE A 91 -3.88 -7.71 -7.39
CA ILE A 91 -2.64 -6.95 -7.54
C ILE A 91 -1.89 -7.03 -6.21
N ASP A 92 -0.72 -7.66 -6.26
CA ASP A 92 0.22 -7.74 -5.14
C ASP A 92 1.57 -7.14 -5.56
N LEU A 93 1.70 -5.82 -5.34
CA LEU A 93 2.91 -5.08 -5.67
C LEU A 93 4.08 -5.36 -4.73
N THR A 94 3.86 -6.11 -3.65
CA THR A 94 4.88 -6.44 -2.64
C THR A 94 5.12 -7.94 -2.56
N ARG A 95 4.71 -8.70 -3.60
CA ARG A 95 4.84 -10.15 -3.63
C ARG A 95 6.31 -10.58 -3.59
N GLU A 96 7.19 -9.81 -4.21
CA GLU A 96 8.63 -10.07 -4.25
C GLU A 96 9.31 -9.92 -2.89
N GLN A 97 8.58 -9.50 -1.85
CA GLN A 97 9.17 -9.42 -0.52
C GLN A 97 9.55 -10.80 0.03
N PHE A 98 8.87 -11.87 -0.39
CA PHE A 98 8.98 -13.19 0.24
C PHE A 98 10.17 -14.01 -0.27
N GLU A 99 10.86 -14.64 0.67
CA GLU A 99 11.81 -15.71 0.39
C GLU A 99 11.09 -17.01 -0.02
N PRO A 100 11.78 -17.96 -0.67
CA PRO A 100 11.16 -19.20 -1.13
C PRO A 100 10.48 -20.06 -0.05
N ASP A 101 10.88 -19.94 1.22
CA ASP A 101 10.31 -20.67 2.36
C ASP A 101 9.16 -19.95 3.06
N GLU A 102 8.82 -18.73 2.61
CA GLU A 102 7.71 -17.94 3.13
C GLU A 102 6.45 -18.13 2.28
N VAL A 103 5.41 -18.71 2.87
CA VAL A 103 4.16 -19.04 2.17
C VAL A 103 3.01 -18.23 2.74
N VAL A 104 2.24 -17.59 1.85
CA VAL A 104 1.00 -16.88 2.22
C VAL A 104 -0.18 -17.83 2.08
N THR A 105 -0.97 -17.98 3.14
CA THR A 105 -2.16 -18.85 3.18
C THR A 105 -3.33 -18.14 3.87
N ASN A 106 -4.49 -18.81 3.96
CA ASN A 106 -5.65 -18.32 4.73
C ASN A 106 -6.09 -16.90 4.35
N ALA A 107 -6.06 -16.59 3.05
CA ALA A 107 -6.47 -15.31 2.50
C ALA A 107 -7.93 -15.02 2.83
N ARG A 108 -8.21 -13.81 3.35
CA ARG A 108 -9.56 -13.34 3.64
C ARG A 108 -9.72 -11.87 3.31
N LEU A 109 -10.92 -11.50 2.89
CA LEU A 109 -11.28 -10.09 2.73
C LEU A 109 -11.28 -9.38 4.09
N ILE A 110 -10.81 -8.15 4.08
CA ILE A 110 -10.85 -7.26 5.24
C ILE A 110 -11.39 -5.89 4.84
N GLU A 111 -12.09 -5.27 5.77
CA GLU A 111 -12.47 -3.87 5.60
C GLU A 111 -11.25 -2.97 5.79
N ARG A 112 -11.19 -1.89 5.01
CA ARG A 112 -10.23 -0.82 5.25
C ARG A 112 -10.44 -0.25 6.66
N PRO A 113 -9.41 -0.23 7.53
CA PRO A 113 -9.52 0.33 8.87
C PRO A 113 -10.04 1.77 8.85
N ARG A 114 -10.95 2.08 9.78
CA ARG A 114 -11.50 3.44 9.95
C ARG A 114 -10.60 4.26 10.86
N GLY A 115 -10.38 5.52 10.51
CA GLY A 115 -9.56 6.43 11.30
C GLY A 115 -8.05 6.12 11.20
N PRO A 116 -7.26 6.58 12.18
CA PRO A 116 -5.81 6.39 12.18
C PRO A 116 -5.40 4.91 12.25
N LEU A 117 -4.34 4.52 11.54
CA LEU A 117 -3.79 3.17 11.42
C LEU A 117 -2.93 2.74 12.62
N GLY A 118 -3.14 3.34 13.78
CA GLY A 118 -2.36 3.10 14.99
C GLY A 118 -0.86 3.28 14.74
N ARG A 119 -0.06 2.22 14.99
CA ARG A 119 1.41 2.26 14.91
C ARG A 119 1.97 2.47 13.50
N ARG A 120 1.16 2.32 12.46
CA ARG A 120 1.57 2.42 11.03
C ARG A 120 1.12 3.71 10.35
N GLU A 121 0.46 4.60 11.10
CA GLU A 121 -0.11 5.85 10.57
C GLU A 121 0.96 6.76 9.97
N ARG A 122 2.10 6.89 10.64
CA ARG A 122 3.20 7.75 10.21
C ARG A 122 3.81 7.27 8.90
N GLU A 123 4.07 5.97 8.80
CA GLU A 123 4.70 5.34 7.64
C GLU A 123 3.78 5.39 6.43
N TYR A 124 2.47 5.19 6.65
CA TYR A 124 1.47 5.35 5.61
C TYR A 124 1.34 6.80 5.10
N GLU A 125 1.32 7.82 5.98
CA GLU A 125 1.33 9.22 5.53
C GLU A 125 2.59 9.57 4.75
N GLU A 126 3.74 9.09 5.22
CA GLU A 126 5.02 9.33 4.57
C GLU A 126 5.06 8.68 3.17
N LEU A 127 4.57 7.45 3.03
CA LEU A 127 4.43 6.79 1.73
C LEU A 127 3.52 7.60 0.80
N ARG A 128 2.35 8.05 1.28
CA ARG A 128 1.44 8.89 0.49
C ARG A 128 2.07 10.20 0.05
N ARG A 129 2.82 10.85 0.94
CA ARG A 129 3.54 12.09 0.65
C ARG A 129 4.53 11.88 -0.49
N ARG A 130 5.36 10.83 -0.43
CA ARG A 130 6.35 10.51 -1.47
C ARG A 130 5.71 10.20 -2.82
N ILE A 131 4.60 9.46 -2.81
CA ILE A 131 3.86 9.17 -4.05
C ILE A 131 3.25 10.46 -4.60
N ALA A 132 2.75 11.35 -3.75
CA ALA A 132 2.23 12.65 -4.18
C ALA A 132 3.31 13.54 -4.78
N ASP A 133 4.55 13.48 -4.27
CA ASP A 133 5.69 14.21 -4.85
C ASP A 133 6.01 13.72 -6.28
N LEU A 134 5.72 12.46 -6.60
CA LEU A 134 5.99 11.84 -7.90
C LEU A 134 4.82 11.93 -8.89
N LEU A 135 3.58 11.83 -8.40
CA LEU A 135 2.37 11.71 -9.22
C LEU A 135 1.48 12.97 -9.18
N GLY A 136 1.73 13.88 -8.24
CA GLY A 136 0.86 15.00 -7.93
C GLY A 136 -0.19 14.68 -6.85
N PRO A 137 -1.17 15.58 -6.63
CA PRO A 137 -2.14 15.43 -5.54
C PRO A 137 -2.90 14.10 -5.57
N LEU A 138 -2.88 13.37 -4.46
CA LEU A 138 -3.60 12.11 -4.31
C LEU A 138 -5.05 12.33 -3.86
N PRO A 139 -6.00 11.44 -4.23
CA PRO A 139 -7.35 11.45 -3.69
C PRO A 139 -7.32 11.30 -2.16
N ARG A 140 -8.37 11.79 -1.49
CA ARG A 140 -8.52 11.64 -0.05
C ARG A 140 -8.56 10.15 0.32
N ARG A 141 -8.07 9.84 1.51
CA ARG A 141 -8.18 8.50 2.12
C ARG A 141 -9.64 8.04 2.08
N MET A 142 -9.89 6.82 1.65
CA MET A 142 -11.23 6.27 1.67
C MET A 142 -11.64 5.97 3.12
N SER A 143 -12.83 6.39 3.51
CA SER A 143 -13.48 5.89 4.73
C SER A 143 -14.18 4.58 4.36
N GLY A 144 -13.90 3.48 5.06
CA GLY A 144 -14.53 2.19 4.79
C GLY A 144 -16.06 2.31 4.67
N HIS A 145 -16.65 1.68 3.64
CA HIS A 145 -18.10 1.68 3.46
C HIS A 145 -18.77 0.78 4.52
N LEU A 146 -19.93 1.21 5.02
CA LEU A 146 -20.88 0.30 5.67
C LEU A 146 -21.55 -0.51 4.56
N VAL A 147 -21.50 -1.83 4.66
CA VAL A 147 -22.50 -2.69 4.01
C VAL A 147 -23.72 -2.74 4.93
#